data_AF-A0A936PUD4-F1
#
_entry.id   AF-A0A936PUD4-F1
#
_cell.length_a   1.000
_cell.length_b   1.000
_cell.length_c   1.000
_cell.angle_alpha   90.00
_cell.angle_beta   90.00
_cell.angle_gamma   90.00
#
_symmetry.space_group_name_H-M   'P 1'
#
loop_
_entity.id
_entity.type
_entity.pdbx_description
1 polymer ?
#
loop_
_entity_poly.entity_id
_entity_poly.type
_entity_poly.pdbx_seq_one_letter_code
_entity_poly.pdbx_strand_id
1 'polypeptide(L)'
;MGSCPACGHRPEGDERLHAWLVSRHHLSDDEMTAAAERIGAGEELRPPPELLELAERNLYPAGRAVPRPTTPEDPDPLFIDQPLDGETQVLLGLGNVALSPLLGFVTWWSLRDRRPRAAAQALTITAPTALISLTIWAAVWWAAG
;
A
#
# COMPACT_ATOMS: atom_id res chain seq x y z
N MET A 1 9.77 1.23 -4.84
CA MET A 1 10.74 1.03 -5.94
C MET A 1 10.72 -0.45 -6.35
N GLY A 2 10.46 -0.75 -7.63
CA GLY A 2 10.60 -2.10 -8.20
C GLY A 2 12.03 -2.34 -8.72
N SER A 3 12.25 -3.47 -9.40
CA SER A 3 13.49 -3.73 -10.15
C SER A 3 13.71 -2.66 -11.23
N CYS A 4 14.99 -2.37 -11.51
CA CYS A 4 15.34 -1.47 -12.60
C CYS A 4 14.86 -2.06 -13.94
N PRO A 5 14.06 -1.32 -14.75
CA PRO A 5 13.56 -1.84 -16.01
C PRO A 5 14.65 -2.02 -17.07
N ALA A 6 15.81 -1.36 -16.91
CA ALA A 6 16.93 -1.43 -17.85
C ALA A 6 17.87 -2.61 -17.59
N CYS A 7 18.19 -2.90 -16.32
CA CYS A 7 19.17 -3.94 -15.96
C CYS A 7 18.59 -5.07 -15.09
N GLY A 8 17.32 -4.99 -14.68
CA GLY A 8 16.69 -5.96 -13.79
C GLY A 8 17.19 -5.91 -12.34
N HIS A 9 18.21 -5.10 -12.03
CA HIS A 9 18.78 -5.02 -10.69
C HIS A 9 17.77 -4.48 -9.68
N ARG A 10 17.69 -5.12 -8.52
CA ARG A 10 16.87 -4.69 -7.39
C ARG A 10 17.81 -4.20 -6.28
N PRO A 11 17.79 -2.91 -5.93
CA PRO A 11 18.66 -2.39 -4.88
C PRO A 11 18.19 -2.90 -3.51
N GLU A 12 19.13 -3.45 -2.74
CA GLU A 12 18.93 -4.04 -1.41
C GLU A 12 19.83 -3.35 -0.37
N GLY A 13 19.44 -3.40 0.91
CA GLY A 13 20.20 -2.80 2.00
C GLY A 13 20.56 -1.32 1.75
N ASP A 14 21.86 -1.00 1.83
CA ASP A 14 22.38 0.36 1.67
C ASP A 14 22.20 0.91 0.24
N GLU A 15 22.18 0.03 -0.78
CA GLU A 15 21.94 0.42 -2.17
C GLU A 15 20.54 1.02 -2.34
N ARG A 16 19.58 0.61 -1.51
CA ARG A 16 18.21 1.13 -1.51
C ARG A 16 18.16 2.57 -1.01
N LEU A 17 19.01 2.93 -0.04
CA LEU A 17 19.15 4.30 0.44
C LEU A 17 19.74 5.19 -0.67
N HIS A 18 20.79 4.70 -1.33
CA HIS A 18 21.43 5.39 -2.43
C HIS A 18 20.44 5.58 -3.60
N ALA A 19 19.68 4.54 -3.94
CA ALA A 19 18.66 4.59 -4.99
C ALA A 19 17.54 5.59 -4.67
N TRP A 20 17.16 5.73 -3.40
CA TRP A 20 16.17 6.73 -2.99
C TRP A 20 16.70 8.17 -3.15
N LEU A 21 17.97 8.41 -2.79
CA LEU A 21 18.63 9.71 -2.95
C LEU A 21 18.73 10.16 -4.41
N VAL A 22 18.78 9.22 -5.37
CA VAL A 22 18.80 9.55 -6.80
C VAL A 22 17.44 9.38 -7.48
N SER A 23 16.35 9.36 -6.70
CA SER A 23 15.00 9.21 -7.21
C SER A 23 14.24 10.54 -7.32
N ARG A 24 13.16 10.54 -8.12
CA ARG A 24 12.20 11.65 -8.23
C ARG A 24 11.56 12.10 -6.91
N HIS A 25 11.67 11.29 -5.86
CA HIS A 25 11.17 11.66 -4.53
C HIS A 25 12.10 12.62 -3.80
N HIS A 26 13.39 12.66 -4.17
CA HIS A 26 14.39 13.52 -3.55
C HIS A 26 14.91 14.59 -4.51
N LEU A 27 15.09 14.25 -5.79
CA LEU A 27 15.66 15.13 -6.81
C LEU A 27 14.59 15.68 -7.75
N SER A 28 14.79 16.91 -8.21
CA SER A 28 14.06 17.50 -9.34
C SER A 28 14.46 16.85 -10.69
N ASP A 29 13.69 17.09 -11.75
CA ASP A 29 13.97 16.51 -13.07
C ASP A 29 15.33 16.95 -13.65
N ASP A 30 15.74 18.20 -13.41
CA ASP A 30 17.05 18.73 -13.82
C ASP A 30 18.19 18.06 -13.04
N GLU A 31 18.02 17.91 -11.72
CA GLU A 31 19.00 17.24 -10.84
C GLU A 31 19.12 15.75 -11.14
N MET A 32 18.02 15.08 -11.48
CA MET A 32 18.06 13.69 -11.92
C MET A 32 18.82 13.51 -13.22
N THR A 33 18.67 14.44 -14.16
CA THR A 33 19.39 14.38 -15.45
C THR A 33 20.89 14.52 -15.20
N ALA A 34 21.29 15.49 -14.37
CA ALA A 34 22.69 15.65 -13.96
C ALA A 34 23.23 14.44 -13.17
N ALA A 35 22.42 13.86 -12.28
CA ALA A 35 22.79 12.65 -11.53
C ALA A 35 22.97 11.44 -12.47
N ALA A 36 22.08 11.27 -13.45
CA ALA A 36 22.16 10.18 -14.42
C ALA A 36 23.43 10.31 -15.29
N GLU A 37 23.79 11.52 -15.72
CA GLU A 37 25.03 11.78 -16.47
C GLU A 37 26.28 11.43 -15.64
N ARG A 38 26.32 11.84 -14.37
CA ARG A 38 27.43 11.54 -13.45
C ARG A 38 27.58 10.04 -13.18
N ILE A 39 26.47 9.35 -12.91
CA ILE A 39 26.46 7.90 -12.72
C ILE A 39 26.89 7.19 -14.02
N GLY A 40 26.42 7.65 -15.18
CA GLY A 40 26.83 7.14 -16.48
C GLY A 40 28.32 7.35 -16.78
N ALA A 41 28.92 8.40 -16.24
CA ALA A 41 30.36 8.65 -16.29
C ALA A 41 31.18 7.79 -15.31
N GLY A 42 30.53 6.95 -14.50
CA GLY A 42 31.18 6.07 -13.53
C GLY A 42 31.51 6.74 -12.19
N GLU A 43 30.87 7.87 -11.88
CA GLU A 43 31.05 8.52 -10.58
C GLU A 43 30.45 7.67 -9.44
N GLU A 44 31.27 7.40 -8.43
CA GLU A 44 30.84 6.65 -7.24
C GLU A 44 30.01 7.56 -6.31
N LEU A 45 28.75 7.18 -6.08
CA LEU A 45 27.87 7.88 -5.14
C LEU A 45 28.33 7.65 -3.70
N ARG A 46 29.00 8.64 -3.10
CA ARG A 46 29.36 8.66 -1.68
C ARG A 46 28.59 9.76 -0.94
N PRO A 47 27.29 9.56 -0.68
CA PRO A 47 26.48 10.55 0.03
C PRO A 47 26.98 10.72 1.48
N PRO A 48 26.95 11.94 2.04
CA PRO A 48 27.24 12.17 3.45
C PRO A 48 26.24 11.41 4.36
N PRO A 49 26.66 11.06 5.59
CA PRO A 49 25.85 10.27 6.52
C PRO A 49 24.48 10.92 6.83
N GLU A 50 24.42 12.25 6.85
CA GLU A 50 23.18 13.01 7.06
C GLU A 50 22.11 12.73 5.99
N LEU A 51 22.53 12.53 4.74
CA LEU A 51 21.62 12.19 3.64
C LEU A 51 21.19 10.72 3.70
N LEU A 52 22.05 9.83 4.19
CA LEU A 52 21.69 8.43 4.44
C LEU A 52 20.64 8.33 5.55
N GLU A 53 20.80 9.07 6.64
CA GLU A 53 19.79 9.14 7.71
C GLU A 53 18.47 9.75 7.20
N LEU A 54 18.54 10.74 6.32
CA LEU A 54 17.34 11.30 5.69
C LEU A 54 16.63 10.23 4.83
N ALA A 55 17.36 9.49 4.01
CA ALA A 55 16.81 8.41 3.21
C ALA A 55 16.19 7.32 4.09
N GLU A 56 16.87 6.94 5.18
CA GLU A 56 16.39 5.94 6.13
C GLU A 56 15.07 6.38 6.80
N ARG A 57 14.98 7.61 7.29
CA ARG A 57 13.74 8.13 7.91
C ARG A 57 12.56 8.14 6.93
N ASN A 58 12.79 8.43 5.66
CA ASN A 58 11.73 8.48 4.65
C ASN A 58 11.31 7.10 4.15
N LEU A 59 12.24 6.16 4.07
CA LEU A 59 11.96 4.77 3.71
C LEU A 59 11.33 3.99 4.88
N TYR A 60 11.66 4.34 6.13
CA TYR A 60 11.26 3.62 7.34
C TYR A 60 10.66 4.53 8.42
N PRO A 61 9.49 5.16 8.18
CA PRO A 61 8.92 6.21 9.06
C PRO A 61 8.47 5.75 10.46
N ALA A 62 8.46 4.45 10.76
CA ALA A 62 7.95 3.90 12.03
C ALA A 62 9.05 3.46 13.03
N GLY A 63 10.30 3.87 12.84
CA GLY A 63 11.41 3.46 13.71
C GLY A 63 11.72 1.96 13.65
N ARG A 64 11.24 1.26 12.60
CA ARG A 64 11.66 -0.10 12.31
C ARG A 64 13.04 -0.05 11.71
N ALA A 65 14.05 -0.38 12.52
CA ALA A 65 15.40 -0.63 12.06
C ALA A 65 15.34 -1.54 10.82
N VAL A 66 16.13 -1.19 9.81
CA VAL A 66 16.29 -1.97 8.58
C VAL A 66 16.37 -3.46 8.94
N PRO A 67 15.40 -4.31 8.51
CA PRO A 67 15.66 -5.74 8.48
C PRO A 67 16.79 -5.92 7.47
N ARG A 68 18.03 -5.97 7.96
CA ARG A 68 19.17 -6.32 7.14
C ARG A 68 18.91 -7.75 6.67
N PRO A 69 18.73 -8.01 5.36
CA PRO A 69 18.45 -9.37 4.91
C PRO A 69 19.63 -10.24 5.35
N THR A 70 19.36 -11.18 6.26
CA THR A 70 20.39 -12.11 6.76
C THR A 70 20.70 -13.21 5.74
N THR A 71 19.86 -13.37 4.73
CA THR A 71 19.95 -14.43 3.72
C THR A 71 19.43 -13.98 2.35
N PRO A 72 20.06 -14.36 1.23
CA PRO A 72 19.63 -14.03 -0.15
C PRO A 72 18.29 -14.64 -0.59
N GLU A 73 17.73 -15.56 0.20
CA GLU A 73 16.52 -16.33 -0.14
C GLU A 73 15.26 -15.81 0.55
N ASP A 74 15.34 -14.68 1.27
CA ASP A 74 14.19 -14.10 1.95
C ASP A 74 13.42 -13.18 0.99
N PRO A 75 12.19 -13.54 0.57
CA PRO A 75 11.38 -12.66 -0.27
C PRO A 75 11.08 -11.36 0.49
N ASP A 76 11.74 -10.30 0.02
CA ASP A 76 11.68 -8.91 0.49
C ASP A 76 10.26 -8.51 0.99
N PRO A 77 10.07 -8.32 2.32
CA PRO A 77 8.77 -7.97 2.91
C PRO A 77 8.29 -6.55 2.58
N LEU A 78 8.93 -5.83 1.65
CA LEU A 78 8.49 -4.50 1.25
C LEU A 78 7.41 -4.47 0.17
N PHE A 79 6.97 -5.65 -0.31
CA PHE A 79 5.64 -5.86 -0.88
C PHE A 79 4.68 -6.49 0.15
N ILE A 80 4.92 -6.33 1.45
CA ILE A 80 3.85 -6.54 2.43
C ILE A 80 2.77 -5.51 2.07
N ASP A 81 1.67 -6.02 1.50
CA ASP A 81 0.32 -5.57 1.77
C ASP A 81 0.26 -5.10 3.22
N GLN A 82 0.55 -3.81 3.47
CA GLN A 82 0.44 -3.29 4.82
C GLN A 82 -1.01 -3.50 5.21
N PRO A 83 -1.32 -4.30 6.25
CA PRO A 83 -2.68 -4.41 6.71
C PRO A 83 -3.11 -2.99 7.06
N LEU A 84 -4.15 -2.50 6.37
CA LEU A 84 -4.63 -1.14 6.60
C LEU A 84 -4.83 -0.96 8.09
N ASP A 85 -4.40 0.18 8.62
CA ASP A 85 -4.60 0.50 10.02
C ASP A 85 -6.08 0.33 10.40
N GLY A 86 -6.35 -0.18 11.60
CA GLY A 86 -7.71 -0.56 12.01
C GLY A 86 -8.69 0.60 11.91
N GLU A 87 -8.23 1.82 12.20
CA GLU A 87 -9.00 3.05 12.03
C GLU A 87 -9.33 3.32 10.56
N THR A 88 -8.36 3.10 9.66
CA THR A 88 -8.53 3.28 8.21
C THR A 88 -9.48 2.22 7.64
N GLN A 89 -9.43 0.98 8.13
CA GLN A 89 -10.39 -0.07 7.73
C GLN A 89 -11.81 0.28 8.16
N VAL A 90 -12.00 0.79 9.38
CA VAL A 90 -13.30 1.23 9.87
C VAL A 90 -13.81 2.44 9.08
N LEU A 91 -12.96 3.42 8.80
CA LEU A 91 -13.28 4.59 7.98
C LEU A 91 -13.65 4.21 6.55
N LEU A 92 -12.93 3.29 5.93
CA LEU A 92 -13.24 2.77 4.59
C LEU A 92 -14.52 1.94 4.59
N GLY A 93 -14.78 1.16 5.64
CA GLY A 93 -16.03 0.43 5.80
C GLY A 93 -17.22 1.37 5.93
N LEU A 94 -17.13 2.38 6.80
CA LEU A 94 -18.15 3.42 6.96
C LEU A 94 -18.30 4.26 5.69
N GLY A 95 -17.19 4.58 5.03
CA GLY A 95 -17.15 5.27 3.75
C GLY A 95 -17.88 4.47 2.67
N ASN A 96 -17.65 3.16 2.57
CA ASN A 96 -18.39 2.30 1.64
C ASN A 96 -19.88 2.23 1.98
N VAL A 97 -20.28 2.20 3.25
CA VAL A 97 -21.70 2.21 3.64
C VAL A 97 -22.36 3.55 3.30
N ALA A 98 -21.66 4.67 3.52
CA ALA A 98 -22.18 6.01 3.27
C ALA A 98 -22.15 6.40 1.78
N LEU A 99 -21.13 5.98 1.04
CA LEU A 99 -20.90 6.31 -0.36
C LEU A 99 -21.43 5.24 -1.33
N SER A 100 -21.72 4.02 -0.87
CA SER A 100 -22.49 3.05 -1.66
C SER A 100 -23.94 3.53 -1.68
N PRO A 101 -24.46 3.94 -2.86
CA PRO A 101 -25.80 4.50 -2.97
C PRO A 101 -26.86 3.54 -2.42
N LEU A 102 -26.60 2.22 -2.52
CA LEU A 102 -27.54 1.19 -2.09
C LEU A 102 -27.57 1.02 -0.56
N LEU A 103 -26.40 0.96 0.10
CA LEU A 103 -26.32 0.81 1.56
C LEU A 103 -26.77 2.08 2.27
N GLY A 104 -26.33 3.24 1.79
CA GLY A 104 -26.78 4.54 2.30
C GLY A 104 -28.29 4.71 2.15
N PHE A 105 -28.85 4.37 0.98
CA PHE A 105 -30.28 4.40 0.73
C PHE A 105 -31.05 3.41 1.62
N VAL A 106 -30.60 2.17 1.78
CA VAL A 106 -31.27 1.17 2.62
C VAL A 106 -31.25 1.58 4.09
N THR A 107 -30.12 2.06 4.62
CA THR A 107 -30.01 2.51 6.01
C THR A 107 -30.85 3.77 6.26
N TRP A 108 -30.78 4.76 5.37
CA TRP A 108 -31.59 5.98 5.46
C TRP A 108 -33.08 5.68 5.34
N TRP A 109 -33.47 4.82 4.39
CA TRP A 109 -34.86 4.40 4.19
C TRP A 109 -35.38 3.61 5.39
N SER A 110 -34.57 2.70 5.95
CA SER A 110 -34.95 1.91 7.13
C SER A 110 -35.08 2.75 8.39
N LEU A 111 -34.32 3.85 8.52
CA LEU A 111 -34.45 4.81 9.62
C LEU A 111 -35.63 5.76 9.42
N ARG A 112 -35.94 6.12 8.18
CA ARG A 112 -37.00 7.08 7.84
C ARG A 112 -38.40 6.47 7.82
N ASP A 113 -38.55 5.20 7.42
CA ASP A 113 -39.85 4.55 7.25
C ASP A 113 -40.09 3.44 8.27
N ARG A 114 -41.14 3.58 9.11
CA ARG A 114 -41.59 2.56 10.07
C ARG A 114 -42.29 1.35 9.41
N ARG A 115 -42.00 1.02 8.14
CA ARG A 115 -42.63 -0.09 7.42
C ARG A 115 -41.60 -1.19 7.09
N PRO A 116 -41.46 -2.21 7.97
CA PRO A 116 -40.40 -3.21 7.88
C PRO A 116 -40.55 -4.21 6.72
N ARG A 117 -41.66 -4.20 5.96
CA ARG A 117 -41.94 -5.24 4.95
C ARG A 117 -41.10 -5.09 3.68
N ALA A 118 -40.94 -3.87 3.16
CA ALA A 118 -40.12 -3.63 1.97
C ALA A 118 -38.62 -3.79 2.28
N ALA A 119 -38.20 -3.32 3.45
CA ALA A 119 -36.84 -3.55 3.95
C ALA A 119 -36.55 -5.04 4.13
N ALA A 120 -37.48 -5.81 4.73
CA ALA A 120 -37.34 -7.25 4.86
C ALA A 120 -37.26 -7.95 3.49
N GLN A 121 -38.08 -7.56 2.51
CA GLN A 121 -38.01 -8.13 1.16
C GLN A 121 -36.69 -7.82 0.45
N ALA A 122 -36.21 -6.58 0.55
CA ALA A 122 -34.90 -6.20 0.02
C ALA A 122 -33.80 -7.03 0.67
N LEU A 123 -33.83 -7.20 2.00
CA LEU A 123 -32.87 -8.00 2.76
C LEU A 123 -32.92 -9.47 2.36
N THR A 124 -34.10 -10.06 2.16
CA THR A 124 -34.24 -11.46 1.71
C THR A 124 -33.63 -11.67 0.33
N ILE A 125 -33.67 -10.66 -0.54
CA ILE A 125 -33.11 -10.74 -1.90
C ILE A 125 -31.60 -10.48 -1.87
N THR A 126 -31.12 -9.51 -1.11
CA THR A 126 -29.70 -9.10 -1.13
C THR A 126 -28.83 -9.87 -0.15
N ALA A 127 -29.37 -10.38 0.96
CA ALA A 127 -28.60 -11.13 1.95
C ALA A 127 -27.94 -12.38 1.37
N PRO A 128 -28.58 -13.22 0.54
CA PRO A 128 -27.93 -14.38 -0.07
C PRO A 128 -26.75 -13.99 -0.93
N THR A 129 -26.88 -12.95 -1.76
CA THR A 129 -25.80 -12.46 -2.62
C THR A 129 -24.63 -11.94 -1.77
N ALA A 130 -24.92 -11.15 -0.74
CA ALA A 130 -23.89 -10.66 0.18
C ALA A 130 -23.19 -11.81 0.92
N LEU A 131 -23.93 -12.83 1.35
CA LEU A 131 -23.38 -14.00 2.04
C LEU A 131 -22.46 -14.80 1.11
N ILE A 132 -22.86 -15.01 -0.15
CA ILE A 132 -22.04 -15.68 -1.17
C ILE A 132 -20.76 -14.89 -1.44
N SER A 133 -20.86 -13.58 -1.61
CA SER A 133 -19.68 -12.74 -1.82
C SER A 133 -18.73 -12.78 -0.61
N LEU A 134 -19.28 -12.76 0.61
CA LEU A 134 -18.49 -12.84 1.83
C LEU A 134 -17.81 -14.21 2.00
N THR A 135 -18.50 -15.31 1.69
CA THR A 135 -17.91 -16.66 1.78
C THR A 135 -16.82 -16.86 0.74
N ILE A 136 -17.01 -16.39 -0.49
CA ILE A 136 -15.97 -16.42 -1.53
C ILE A 136 -14.75 -15.61 -1.06
N TRP A 137 -14.97 -14.39 -0.57
CA TRP A 137 -13.89 -13.55 -0.07
C TRP A 137 -13.12 -14.22 1.09
N ALA A 138 -13.82 -14.77 2.08
CA ALA A 138 -13.20 -15.46 3.21
C ALA A 138 -12.43 -16.71 2.78
N ALA A 139 -12.95 -17.48 1.81
CA ALA A 139 -12.26 -18.64 1.27
C ALA A 139 -10.98 -18.26 0.52
N VAL A 140 -11.02 -17.20 -0.29
CA VAL A 140 -9.83 -16.66 -0.97
C VAL A 140 -8.81 -16.17 0.05
N TRP A 141 -9.25 -15.45 1.08
CA TRP A 141 -8.37 -14.92 2.12
C TRP A 141 -7.70 -16.04 2.92
N TRP A 142 -8.46 -17.08 3.29
CA TRP A 142 -7.92 -18.22 4.04
C TRP A 142 -6.98 -19.10 3.21
N ALA A 143 -7.14 -19.13 1.89
CA ALA A 143 -6.21 -19.82 0.99
C ALA A 143 -4.93 -19.01 0.70
N ALA A 144 -4.93 -17.70 0.99
CA ALA A 144 -3.82 -16.79 0.73
C ALA A 144 -2.92 -16.54 1.96
N GLY A 145 -3.34 -16.96 3.16
CA GLY A 145 -2.56 -16.91 4.40
C GLY A 145 -2.03 -18.28 4.79
#